data_AF-A0AAJ1Q9N5-F1
#
_entry.id   AF-A0AAJ1Q9N5-F1
#
_cell.length_a   1.000
_cell.length_b   1.000
_cell.length_c   1.000
_cell.angle_alpha   90.00
_cell.angle_beta   90.00
_cell.angle_gamma   90.00
#
_symmetry.space_group_name_H-M   'P 1'
#
loop_
_entity.id
_entity.type
_entity.pdbx_description
1 polymer ?
#
loop_
_entity_poly.entity_id
_entity_poly.type
_entity_poly.pdbx_seq_one_letter_code
_entity_poly.pdbx_strand_id
1 'polypeptide(L)'
;WARWSRPWTTSAWLFLTLGIAVGSWWAYYELGWGGWWFWDPVENASLMPWLAGTALIHSLSVTEKRGSFKSWTVLLAILAFSLCLLGTFLVR
;
A
#
# COMPACT_ATOMS: atom_id res chain seq x y z
N TRP A 1 -12.05 -6.23 -16.56
CA TRP A 1 -10.86 -5.53 -16.05
C TRP A 1 -10.68 -5.79 -14.55
N ALA A 2 -11.65 -5.47 -13.68
CA ALA A 2 -11.52 -5.63 -12.22
C ALA A 2 -11.04 -7.03 -11.77
N ARG A 3 -11.64 -8.11 -12.30
CA ARG A 3 -11.20 -9.50 -12.03
C ARG A 3 -9.74 -9.76 -12.37
N TRP A 4 -9.28 -9.24 -13.51
CA TRP A 4 -7.91 -9.42 -13.98
C TRP A 4 -6.92 -8.54 -13.21
N SER A 5 -7.34 -7.34 -12.80
CA SER A 5 -6.51 -6.41 -12.00
C SER A 5 -6.31 -6.90 -10.57
N ARG A 6 -7.30 -7.58 -9.99
CA ARG A 6 -7.32 -8.04 -8.60
C ARG A 6 -6.09 -8.87 -8.18
N PRO A 7 -5.67 -9.95 -8.87
CA PRO A 7 -4.47 -10.71 -8.48
C PRO A 7 -3.19 -9.87 -8.51
N TRP A 8 -3.06 -8.95 -9.46
CA TRP A 8 -1.91 -8.04 -9.54
C TRP A 8 -1.90 -7.04 -8.39
N THR A 9 -3.05 -6.44 -8.06
CA THR A 9 -3.17 -5.54 -6.91
C THR A 9 -2.87 -6.25 -5.60
N THR A 10 -3.36 -7.48 -5.40
CA THR A 10 -3.05 -8.28 -4.21
C THR A 10 -1.58 -8.64 -4.14
N SER A 11 -0.95 -9.01 -5.26
CA SER A 11 0.49 -9.33 -5.29
C SER A 11 1.33 -8.10 -4.93
N ALA A 12 1.04 -6.94 -5.52
CA ALA A 12 1.73 -5.68 -5.20
C ALA A 12 1.55 -5.29 -3.72
N TRP A 13 0.34 -5.45 -3.18
CA TRP A 13 0.05 -5.19 -1.78
C TRP A 13 0.80 -6.14 -0.83
N LEU A 14 0.94 -7.42 -1.19
CA LEU A 14 1.72 -8.39 -0.44
C LEU A 14 3.20 -8.01 -0.40
N PHE A 15 3.80 -7.66 -1.55
CA PHE A 15 5.19 -7.22 -1.60
C PHE A 15 5.41 -5.94 -0.78
N LEU A 16 4.49 -4.98 -0.83
CA LEU A 16 4.55 -3.77 0.00
C LEU A 16 4.49 -4.12 1.49
N THR A 17 3.59 -5.02 1.89
CA THR A 17 3.46 -5.47 3.29
C THR A 17 4.73 -6.16 3.78
N LEU A 18 5.32 -7.02 2.96
CA LEU A 18 6.60 -7.68 3.25
C LEU A 18 7.74 -6.67 3.34
N GLY A 19 7.79 -5.68 2.44
CA GLY A 19 8.79 -4.62 2.46
C GLY A 19 8.74 -3.80 3.74
N ILE A 20 7.54 -3.42 4.18
CA ILE A 20 7.32 -2.73 5.46
C ILE A 20 7.80 -3.61 6.62
N ALA A 21 7.37 -4.88 6.67
CA ALA A 21 7.74 -5.79 7.76
C ALA A 21 9.26 -6.02 7.88
N VAL A 22 9.95 -6.20 6.75
CA VAL A 22 11.41 -6.37 6.71
C VAL A 22 12.12 -5.06 7.04
N GLY A 23 11.60 -3.91 6.59
CA GLY A 23 12.12 -2.59 6.93
C GLY A 23 12.04 -2.31 8.43
N SER A 24 10.87 -2.53 9.02
CA SER A 24 10.63 -2.41 10.46
C SER A 24 11.51 -3.34 11.29
N TRP A 25 11.68 -4.59 10.84
CA TRP A 25 12.62 -5.53 11.47
C TRP A 25 14.03 -4.94 11.45
N TRP A 26 14.53 -4.55 10.28
CA TRP A 26 15.88 -4.00 10.17
C TRP A 26 16.08 -2.75 11.04
N ALA A 27 15.13 -1.80 11.01
CA ALA A 27 15.19 -0.58 11.81
C ALA A 27 15.21 -0.87 13.31
N TYR A 28 14.45 -1.87 13.77
CA TYR A 28 14.48 -2.32 15.16
C TYR A 28 15.87 -2.81 15.58
N TYR A 29 16.51 -3.64 14.74
CA TYR A 29 17.83 -4.21 15.04
C TYR A 29 18.97 -3.20 14.92
N GLU A 30 18.97 -2.37 13.88
CA GLU A 30 20.12 -1.52 13.53
C GLU A 30 20.04 -0.13 14.18
N LEU A 31 18.84 0.47 14.22
CA LEU A 31 18.64 1.82 14.75
C LEU A 31 18.26 1.79 16.24
N GLY A 32 17.93 0.61 16.78
CA GLY A 32 17.59 0.43 18.20
C GLY A 32 16.28 1.13 18.60
N TRP A 33 15.39 1.37 17.64
CA TRP A 33 14.09 1.98 17.90
C TRP A 33 13.33 0.96 18.75
N GLY A 34 12.97 1.31 19.99
CA GLY A 34 12.49 0.38 21.02
C GLY A 34 11.16 -0.33 20.74
N GLY A 35 10.71 -0.39 19.47
CA GLY A 35 9.53 -1.10 18.98
C GLY A 35 9.57 -1.26 17.45
N TRP A 36 8.67 -2.09 16.92
CA TRP A 36 8.59 -2.46 15.48
C TRP A 36 7.92 -1.40 14.59
N TRP A 37 7.41 -0.31 15.18
CA TRP A 37 6.80 0.78 14.43
C TRP A 37 7.04 2.06 15.20
N PHE A 38 8.10 2.75 14.85
CA PHE A 38 8.50 3.96 15.53
C PHE A 38 8.64 4.97 14.41
N TRP A 39 8.02 6.14 14.55
CA TRP A 39 7.54 7.04 13.49
C TRP A 39 8.59 7.54 12.46
N ASP A 40 9.29 6.64 11.78
CA ASP A 40 10.30 7.03 10.82
C ASP A 40 9.60 7.45 9.53
N PRO A 41 10.22 8.37 8.77
CA PRO A 41 9.62 8.85 7.53
C PRO A 41 9.32 7.74 6.53
N VAL A 42 10.06 6.62 6.54
CA VAL A 42 9.96 5.51 5.58
C VAL A 42 8.76 4.61 5.90
N GLU A 43 8.59 4.21 7.17
CA GLU A 43 7.44 3.44 7.64
C GLU A 43 6.14 4.22 7.41
N ASN A 44 6.11 5.52 7.72
CA ASN A 44 4.93 6.35 7.51
C ASN A 44 4.63 6.59 6.02
N ALA A 45 5.65 6.85 5.20
CA ALA A 45 5.49 7.04 3.76
C ALA A 45 4.96 5.78 3.06
N SER A 46 5.36 4.60 3.53
CA SER A 46 4.91 3.31 2.98
C SER A 46 3.54 2.87 3.51
N LEU A 47 3.12 3.33 4.69
CA LEU A 47 1.78 3.10 5.23
C LEU A 47 0.66 3.74 4.39
N MET A 48 0.90 4.94 3.84
CA MET A 48 -0.09 5.66 3.02
C MET A 48 -0.54 4.87 1.77
N PRO A 49 0.36 4.39 0.87
CA PRO A 49 -0.04 3.56 -0.25
C PRO A 49 -0.55 2.18 0.20
N TRP A 50 -0.15 1.67 1.36
CA TRP A 50 -0.68 0.42 1.92
C TRP A 50 -2.18 0.53 2.27
N LEU A 51 -2.59 1.65 2.89
CA LEU A 51 -4.00 1.95 3.17
C LEU A 51 -4.82 2.20 1.89
N ALA A 52 -4.25 2.92 0.93
CA ALA A 52 -4.90 3.10 -0.37
C ALA A 52 -5.05 1.76 -1.13
N GLY A 53 -4.03 0.88 -1.03
CA GLY A 53 -4.03 -0.46 -1.62
C GLY A 53 -5.07 -1.40 -1.01
N THR A 54 -5.24 -1.42 0.32
CA THR A 54 -6.30 -2.21 0.97
C THR A 54 -7.69 -1.73 0.54
N ALA A 55 -7.92 -0.40 0.54
CA ALA A 55 -9.16 0.18 0.04
C ALA A 55 -9.42 -0.18 -1.43
N LEU A 56 -8.38 -0.18 -2.28
CA LEU A 56 -8.46 -0.57 -3.68
C LEU A 56 -8.85 -2.05 -3.85
N ILE A 57 -8.29 -2.97 -3.07
CA ILE A 57 -8.63 -4.41 -3.12
C ILE A 57 -10.11 -4.63 -2.74
N HIS A 58 -10.61 -3.91 -1.73
CA HIS A 58 -12.02 -3.96 -1.36
C HIS A 58 -12.91 -3.37 -2.46
N SER A 59 -12.54 -2.22 -3.02
CA SER A 59 -13.25 -1.58 -4.13
C SER A 59 -13.34 -2.50 -5.36
N LEU A 60 -12.21 -3.12 -5.75
CA LEU A 60 -12.14 -4.09 -6.85
C LEU A 60 -13.09 -5.28 -6.63
N SER A 61 -13.17 -5.78 -5.40
CA SER A 61 -14.04 -6.92 -5.06
C SER A 61 -15.53 -6.56 -5.19
N VAL A 62 -15.92 -5.33 -4.84
CA VAL A 62 -17.29 -4.84 -5.00
C VAL A 62 -17.60 -4.54 -6.47
N THR A 63 -16.65 -3.94 -7.20
CA THR A 63 -16.80 -3.65 -8.62
C THR A 63 -16.89 -4.91 -9.48
N GLU A 64 -16.17 -5.97 -9.12
CA GLU A 64 -16.28 -7.27 -9.77
C GLU A 64 -17.65 -7.92 -9.52
N LYS A 65 -18.12 -7.96 -8.26
CA LYS A 65 -19.35 -8.69 -7.89
C LYS A 65 -20.64 -7.94 -8.22
N ARG A 66 -20.66 -6.61 -8.09
CA ARG A 66 -21.88 -5.78 -8.19
C ARG A 66 -21.85 -4.75 -9.31
N GLY A 67 -20.73 -4.62 -10.03
CA GLY A 67 -20.57 -3.60 -11.09
C GLY A 67 -20.57 -2.14 -10.62
N SER A 68 -20.76 -1.89 -9.32
CA SER A 68 -20.76 -0.57 -8.68
C SER A 68 -19.34 -0.12 -8.28
N PHE A 69 -19.15 1.14 -7.91
CA PHE A 69 -17.86 1.74 -7.50
C PHE A 69 -16.73 1.82 -8.55
N LYS A 70 -17.01 1.63 -9.85
CA LYS A 70 -15.97 1.72 -10.90
C LYS A 70 -15.12 3.00 -10.83
N SER A 71 -15.75 4.17 -10.70
CA SER A 71 -15.03 5.45 -10.60
C SER A 71 -14.16 5.53 -9.35
N TRP A 72 -14.66 5.01 -8.22
CA TRP A 72 -13.90 4.94 -6.97
C TRP A 72 -12.70 4.00 -7.06
N THR A 73 -12.83 2.86 -7.73
CA THR A 73 -11.71 1.95 -7.95
C THR A 73 -10.61 2.59 -8.79
N VAL A 74 -10.97 3.34 -9.84
CA VAL A 74 -10.00 4.06 -10.68
C VAL A 74 -9.32 5.17 -9.88
N LEU A 75 -10.10 5.95 -9.11
CA LEU A 75 -9.55 7.00 -8.24
C LEU A 75 -8.58 6.42 -7.21
N LEU A 76 -8.93 5.33 -6.55
CA LEU A 76 -8.07 4.65 -5.58
C LEU A 76 -6.79 4.10 -6.23
N ALA A 77 -6.86 3.61 -7.47
CA ALA A 77 -5.69 3.14 -8.19
C ALA A 77 -4.70 4.28 -8.50
N ILE A 78 -5.21 5.42 -8.96
CA ILE A 78 -4.41 6.63 -9.21
C ILE A 78 -3.81 7.14 -7.90
N LEU A 79 -4.62 7.19 -6.83
CA LEU A 79 -4.19 7.68 -5.53
C LEU A 79 -3.11 6.78 -4.91
N ALA A 80 -3.28 5.46 -4.95
CA ALA A 80 -2.26 4.50 -4.49
C ALA A 80 -0.94 4.67 -5.26
N PHE A 81 -1.00 4.82 -6.59
CA PHE A 81 0.17 5.07 -7.42
C PHE A 81 0.87 6.40 -7.07
N SER A 82 0.11 7.49 -6.94
CA SER A 82 0.64 8.79 -6.56
C SER A 82 1.28 8.79 -5.18
N LEU A 83 0.70 8.06 -4.21
CA LEU A 83 1.27 7.91 -2.87
C LEU A 83 2.57 7.10 -2.89
N CYS A 84 2.69 6.06 -3.71
CA CYS A 84 3.97 5.36 -3.90
C CYS A 84 5.06 6.30 -4.43
N LEU A 85 4.73 7.12 -5.44
CA LEU A 85 5.67 8.11 -5.98
C LEU A 85 6.08 9.11 -4.91
N LEU A 86 5.10 9.71 -4.23
CA LEU A 86 5.33 10.71 -3.19
C LEU A 86 6.16 10.15 -2.03
N GLY A 87 5.87 8.93 -1.56
CA GLY A 87 6.65 8.28 -0.52
C GLY A 87 8.11 8.06 -0.95
N THR A 88 8.33 7.72 -2.23
CA THR A 88 9.68 7.61 -2.78
C THR A 88 10.40 8.96 -2.82
N PHE A 89 9.71 10.09 -3.01
CA PHE A 89 10.29 11.44 -2.95
C PHE A 89 10.56 11.93 -1.53
N LEU A 90 9.73 11.57 -0.55
CA LEU A 90 9.86 12.06 0.83
C LEU A 90 11.01 11.41 1.61
N VAL A 91 11.36 10.18 1.24
CA VAL A 91 12.35 9.36 1.96
C VAL A 91 13.79 9.60 1.49
N ARG A 92 13.98 10.32 0.38
CA ARG A 92 15.28 10.60 -0.24
C ARG A 92 15.56 12.09 -0.35
#